data_AF-A0A5M3MGL1-F1
#
_entry.id   AF-A0A5M3MGL1-F1
#
_cell.length_a   1.000
_cell.length_b   1.000
_cell.length_c   1.000
_cell.angle_alpha   90.00
_cell.angle_beta   90.00
_cell.angle_gamma   90.00
#
_symmetry.space_group_name_H-M   'P 1'
#
loop_
_entity.id
_entity.type
_entity.pdbx_description
1 polymer ?
#
loop_
_entity_poly.entity_id
_entity_poly.type
_entity_poly.pdbx_seq_one_letter_code
_entity_poly.pdbx_strand_id
1 'polypeptide(L)'
;MEMTSPAPSPAAESTPHTSETADDISQTENRARKRARTDEQSVSSTSATLSASAIAVLPSSLISLPLELLAEVLLLTNSPRDVLAVARCSKFLCNTLVSNPSTEFIWKRVRATCLPRALPDPTENFTEASYAAYVYDAGACEVCEKHTDHMYASFALRVRLCRNDSCRNRYKSLMVEVGHQGDTWVRRAEDPRCFDTIAVNLSPYSDVQFGTVMTWALRADRDKYEKEAAALGAESVSEELKQSVFRRVKIQKKIQTHARLILQWRLEYEKTHAAVKVRNDRFILAFSEREGWKSKDVTSCQSYIRLRRQKERVLEKLTVYDIESIRLELEAELLRISEARERREYESNYRIRREDITHHYERLKSARGQVLPSLCEFRRLPVIKAMQEKTNTKESLANDLKTSGLIAELIKNDVSKWTDSVRSTLLRSLGYQQEWRSASTKRLHPLDRLTARFCCRRCNKVERRYKTDGCLDSAGVCGHQCPGLSKAELRQYQWSANQFVKDDKAFAVVSEVLKQMQVKDDDATSLTISKKSGRNIRCLSC
;
A
#
# COMPACT_ATOMS: atom_id res chain seq x y z
N MET A 1 74.80 -16.20 -11.73
CA MET A 1 73.36 -16.15 -11.38
C MET A 1 72.73 -15.11 -12.28
N GLU A 2 72.46 -15.53 -13.51
CA GLU A 2 71.81 -14.71 -14.54
C GLU A 2 70.29 -14.87 -14.38
N MET A 3 69.59 -13.75 -14.22
CA MET A 3 68.14 -13.70 -14.29
C MET A 3 67.74 -12.96 -15.56
N THR A 4 67.13 -13.73 -16.45
CA THR A 4 66.60 -13.35 -17.75
C THR A 4 65.21 -12.72 -17.61
N SER A 5 65.06 -11.51 -18.15
CA SER A 5 63.78 -10.85 -18.41
C SER A 5 63.14 -11.44 -19.69
N PRO A 6 61.81 -11.65 -19.73
CA PRO A 6 61.14 -12.02 -20.98
C PRO A 6 60.64 -10.80 -21.77
N ALA A 7 60.77 -10.93 -23.09
CA ALA A 7 60.39 -10.00 -24.15
C ALA A 7 58.86 -9.88 -24.38
N PRO A 8 58.39 -8.82 -25.07
CA PRO A 8 56.97 -8.57 -25.30
C PRO A 8 56.42 -9.29 -26.55
N SER A 9 55.17 -9.74 -26.47
CA SER A 9 54.41 -10.30 -27.61
C SER A 9 53.73 -9.21 -28.46
N PRO A 10 53.55 -9.44 -29.78
CA PRO A 10 53.16 -8.41 -30.73
C PRO A 10 51.64 -8.24 -30.88
N ALA A 11 51.29 -7.05 -31.37
CA ALA A 11 49.96 -6.57 -31.69
C ALA A 11 49.26 -7.40 -32.79
N ALA A 12 47.96 -7.64 -32.62
CA ALA A 12 47.08 -8.23 -33.62
C ALA A 12 46.24 -7.13 -34.27
N GLU A 13 46.21 -7.18 -35.60
CA GLU A 13 45.54 -6.29 -36.54
C GLU A 13 44.02 -6.32 -36.42
N SER A 14 43.44 -5.14 -36.59
CA SER A 14 42.01 -4.88 -36.70
C SER A 14 41.55 -4.99 -38.17
N THR A 15 40.60 -5.87 -38.44
CA THR A 15 39.74 -5.81 -39.65
C THR A 15 38.26 -5.70 -39.24
N PRO A 16 37.46 -4.89 -39.95
CA PRO A 16 36.07 -4.64 -39.60
C PRO A 16 35.16 -5.67 -40.29
N HIS A 17 34.37 -6.39 -39.49
CA HIS A 17 33.25 -7.18 -39.99
C HIS A 17 31.95 -6.39 -39.83
N THR A 18 31.35 -6.07 -40.97
CA THR A 18 29.94 -5.78 -41.15
C THR A 18 29.12 -7.07 -40.96
N SER A 19 28.11 -7.03 -40.10
CA SER A 19 26.97 -7.94 -40.20
C SER A 19 25.73 -7.31 -39.56
N GLU A 20 24.74 -7.08 -40.42
CA GLU A 20 23.34 -6.95 -40.03
C GLU A 20 22.90 -8.20 -39.28
N THR A 21 22.15 -8.05 -38.19
CA THR A 21 21.06 -8.96 -37.85
C THR A 21 20.07 -8.24 -36.94
N ALA A 22 18.81 -8.43 -37.29
CA ALA A 22 17.64 -8.08 -36.50
C ALA A 22 17.67 -8.83 -35.16
N ASP A 23 17.33 -8.14 -34.07
CA ASP A 23 16.60 -8.75 -32.97
C ASP A 23 15.74 -7.72 -32.24
N ASP A 24 14.44 -7.96 -32.41
CA ASP A 24 13.30 -7.33 -31.79
C ASP A 24 13.03 -8.07 -30.47
N ILE A 25 13.51 -7.52 -29.34
CA ILE A 25 13.14 -7.98 -27.99
C ILE A 25 12.85 -6.79 -27.08
N SER A 26 11.57 -6.42 -27.07
CA SER A 26 10.77 -5.96 -25.93
C SER A 26 11.52 -5.45 -24.69
N GLN A 27 11.74 -4.15 -24.63
CA GLN A 27 11.83 -3.44 -23.35
C GLN A 27 10.43 -3.39 -22.73
N THR A 28 10.12 -4.35 -21.87
CA THR A 28 8.95 -4.26 -20.99
C THR A 28 9.29 -3.29 -19.86
N GLU A 29 8.78 -2.06 -20.00
CA GLU A 29 8.74 -1.07 -18.95
C GLU A 29 8.12 -1.69 -17.68
N ASN A 30 8.93 -1.79 -16.62
CA ASN A 30 8.47 -1.98 -15.26
C ASN A 30 7.70 -0.74 -14.81
N ARG A 31 6.46 -0.57 -15.31
CA ARG A 31 5.49 0.34 -14.73
C ARG A 31 5.12 -0.19 -13.36
N ALA A 32 5.67 0.46 -12.34
CA ALA A 32 5.16 0.39 -10.97
C ALA A 32 3.63 0.51 -11.02
N ARG A 33 2.95 -0.59 -10.69
CA ARG A 33 1.50 -0.60 -10.49
C ARG A 33 1.20 0.37 -9.35
N LYS A 34 0.91 1.64 -9.70
CA LYS A 34 0.09 2.54 -8.89
C LYS A 34 -1.10 1.69 -8.46
N ARG A 35 -1.18 1.36 -7.18
CA ARG A 35 -2.44 0.94 -6.58
C ARG A 35 -3.41 2.05 -6.92
N ALA A 36 -4.34 1.78 -7.84
CA ALA A 36 -5.49 2.62 -8.04
C ALA A 36 -6.10 2.75 -6.65
N ARG A 37 -6.00 3.95 -6.09
CA ARG A 37 -6.90 4.39 -5.04
C ARG A 37 -8.26 4.23 -5.70
N THR A 38 -9.02 3.23 -5.28
CA THR A 38 -10.43 3.15 -5.63
C THR A 38 -11.01 4.47 -5.17
N ASP A 39 -11.29 5.35 -6.12
CA ASP A 39 -12.23 6.44 -5.91
C ASP A 39 -13.49 5.75 -5.42
N GLU A 40 -13.79 5.96 -4.15
CA GLU A 40 -15.13 5.79 -3.62
C GLU A 40 -16.02 6.70 -4.46
N GLN A 41 -16.58 6.12 -5.52
CA GLN A 41 -17.77 6.65 -6.14
C GLN A 41 -18.77 6.85 -5.01
N SER A 42 -19.12 8.12 -4.83
CA SER A 42 -20.29 8.59 -4.12
C SER A 42 -21.49 7.75 -4.52
N VAL A 43 -21.73 6.67 -3.77
CA VAL A 43 -23.02 6.01 -3.76
C VAL A 43 -23.92 7.01 -3.08
N SER A 44 -24.84 7.58 -3.87
CA SER A 44 -26.03 8.26 -3.41
C SER A 44 -26.74 7.37 -2.39
N SER A 45 -26.39 7.56 -1.12
CA SER A 45 -27.04 6.95 0.02
C SER A 45 -28.34 7.72 0.23
N THR A 46 -29.43 7.12 -0.22
CA THR A 46 -30.76 7.33 0.36
C THR A 46 -30.61 7.35 1.87
N SER A 47 -30.92 8.50 2.46
CA SER A 47 -30.86 8.76 3.90
C SER A 47 -31.76 7.77 4.64
N ALA A 48 -31.17 6.67 5.09
CA ALA A 48 -31.67 5.95 6.24
C ALA A 48 -31.30 6.79 7.46
N THR A 49 -32.32 7.39 8.06
CA THR A 49 -32.30 8.16 9.30
C THR A 49 -31.82 7.29 10.46
N LEU A 50 -30.53 7.00 10.51
CA LEU A 50 -29.89 6.49 11.72
C LEU A 50 -29.78 7.67 12.67
N SER A 51 -30.66 7.63 13.68
CA SER A 51 -30.63 8.47 14.86
C SER A 51 -29.20 8.75 15.29
N ALA A 52 -28.77 10.00 15.08
CA ALA A 52 -27.57 10.55 15.65
C ALA A 52 -27.79 10.61 17.17
N SER A 53 -27.54 9.50 17.85
CA SER A 53 -27.28 9.52 19.28
C SER A 53 -26.16 10.51 19.50
N ALA A 54 -26.51 11.68 20.03
CA ALA A 54 -25.56 12.68 20.48
C ALA A 54 -24.61 12.00 21.46
N ILE A 55 -23.43 11.58 20.98
CA ILE A 55 -22.30 11.30 21.83
C ILE A 55 -22.00 12.65 22.45
N ALA A 56 -22.52 12.88 23.66
CA ALA A 56 -22.18 14.05 24.45
C ALA A 56 -20.66 14.10 24.48
N VAL A 57 -20.08 15.09 23.82
CA VAL A 57 -18.63 15.32 23.84
C VAL A 57 -18.32 15.65 25.29
N LEU A 58 -17.88 14.63 26.04
CA LEU A 58 -17.49 14.80 27.43
C LEU A 58 -16.43 15.91 27.45
N PRO A 59 -16.60 16.95 28.29
CA PRO A 59 -15.63 18.01 28.40
C PRO A 59 -14.26 17.41 28.69
N SER A 60 -13.23 17.88 27.98
CA SER A 60 -11.85 17.41 28.16
C SER A 60 -11.48 17.50 29.64
N SER A 61 -11.11 16.37 30.24
CA SER A 61 -10.76 16.27 31.66
C SER A 61 -9.63 17.22 32.08
N LEU A 62 -8.75 17.60 31.14
CA LEU A 62 -7.68 18.57 31.37
C LEU A 62 -8.19 19.99 31.63
N ILE A 63 -9.34 20.38 31.05
CA ILE A 63 -9.90 21.73 31.23
C ILE A 63 -10.56 21.87 32.60
N SER A 64 -11.05 20.77 33.17
CA SER A 64 -11.66 20.74 34.51
C SER A 64 -10.65 20.65 35.66
N LEU A 65 -9.36 20.45 35.39
CA LEU A 65 -8.35 20.37 36.43
C LEU A 65 -8.08 21.77 37.04
N PRO A 66 -7.96 21.87 38.38
CA PRO A 66 -7.33 23.01 39.02
C PRO A 66 -5.95 23.30 38.43
N LEU A 67 -5.58 24.58 38.38
CA LEU A 67 -4.34 25.02 37.72
C LEU A 67 -3.09 24.38 38.34
N GLU A 68 -3.12 24.12 39.63
CA GLU A 68 -2.03 23.49 40.39
C GLU A 68 -1.79 22.05 39.93
N LEU A 69 -2.87 21.27 39.77
CA LEU A 69 -2.78 19.89 39.28
C LEU A 69 -2.37 19.86 37.81
N LEU A 70 -2.91 20.77 37.00
CA LEU A 70 -2.49 20.92 35.61
C LEU A 70 -0.99 21.27 35.52
N ALA A 71 -0.50 22.16 36.39
CA ALA A 71 0.91 22.53 36.46
C ALA A 71 1.78 21.34 36.81
N GLU A 72 1.46 20.57 37.86
CA GLU A 72 2.21 19.37 38.24
C GLU A 72 2.29 18.35 37.09
N VAL A 73 1.18 18.09 36.40
CA VAL A 73 1.16 17.20 35.23
C VAL A 73 2.08 17.72 34.11
N LEU A 74 2.02 19.03 33.81
CA LEU A 74 2.84 19.64 32.76
C LEU A 74 4.33 19.68 33.14
N LEU A 75 4.67 19.87 34.41
CA LEU A 75 6.04 19.85 34.90
C LEU A 75 6.69 18.48 34.73
N LEU A 76 5.92 17.39 34.84
CA LEU A 76 6.40 16.02 34.61
C LEU A 76 6.73 15.72 33.14
N THR A 77 6.29 16.54 32.19
CA THR A 77 6.59 16.32 30.76
C THR A 77 8.05 16.59 30.41
N ASN A 78 8.75 17.42 31.20
CA ASN A 78 10.14 17.87 30.95
C ASN A 78 10.38 18.38 29.52
N SER A 79 9.36 18.96 28.89
CA SER A 79 9.37 19.29 27.46
C SER A 79 8.53 20.54 27.19
N PRO A 80 9.14 21.70 26.92
CA PRO A 80 8.40 22.92 26.53
C PRO A 80 7.54 22.68 25.28
N ARG A 81 7.93 21.74 24.41
CA ARG A 81 7.16 21.35 23.23
C ARG A 81 5.81 20.75 23.60
N ASP A 82 5.77 19.91 24.62
CA ASP A 82 4.53 19.24 25.02
C ASP A 82 3.59 20.22 25.75
N VAL A 83 4.13 21.12 26.58
CA VAL A 83 3.37 22.23 27.15
C VAL A 83 2.76 23.12 26.05
N LEU A 84 3.54 23.43 25.00
CA LEU A 84 3.04 24.16 23.82
C LEU A 84 1.96 23.42 23.06
N ALA A 85 2.09 22.10 22.91
CA ALA A 85 1.06 21.27 22.27
C ALA A 85 -0.25 21.31 23.07
N VAL A 86 -0.18 21.16 24.41
CA VAL A 86 -1.35 21.24 25.30
C VAL A 86 -2.01 22.62 25.22
N ALA A 87 -1.23 23.70 25.27
CA ALA A 87 -1.74 25.06 25.13
C ALA A 87 -2.53 25.27 23.83
N ARG A 88 -2.16 24.57 22.75
CA ARG A 88 -2.82 24.69 21.43
C ARG A 88 -4.05 23.82 21.26
N CYS A 89 -4.28 22.85 22.14
CA CYS A 89 -5.45 21.98 22.06
C CYS A 89 -6.78 22.72 22.30
N SER A 90 -6.78 23.88 22.98
CA SER A 90 -7.98 24.70 23.14
C SER A 90 -7.66 26.17 23.38
N LYS A 91 -8.60 27.06 23.04
CA LYS A 91 -8.49 28.50 23.32
C LYS A 91 -8.36 28.78 24.82
N PHE A 92 -9.06 28.00 25.66
CA PHE A 92 -8.97 28.10 27.11
C PHE A 92 -7.54 27.80 27.60
N LEU A 93 -6.98 26.65 27.22
CA LEU A 93 -5.61 26.27 27.61
C LEU A 93 -4.57 27.24 27.05
N CYS A 94 -4.79 27.80 25.86
CA CYS A 94 -3.93 28.84 25.31
C CYS A 94 -3.93 30.09 26.19
N ASN A 95 -5.11 30.62 26.53
CA ASN A 95 -5.22 31.79 27.41
C ASN A 95 -4.61 31.50 28.80
N THR A 96 -4.87 30.32 29.35
CA THR A 96 -4.39 29.91 30.66
C THR A 96 -2.88 29.71 30.70
N LEU A 97 -2.26 29.10 29.68
CA LEU A 97 -0.83 28.75 29.71
C LEU A 97 0.07 29.80 29.03
N VAL A 98 -0.44 30.56 28.07
CA VAL A 98 0.35 31.51 27.25
C VAL A 98 0.13 32.95 27.71
N SER A 99 -1.10 33.35 27.98
CA SER A 99 -1.45 34.75 28.29
C SER A 99 -1.38 35.08 29.79
N ASN A 100 -1.38 34.07 30.67
CA ASN A 100 -1.39 34.26 32.11
C ASN A 100 0.05 34.30 32.67
N PRO A 101 0.50 35.42 33.27
CA PRO A 101 1.82 35.50 33.88
C PRO A 101 2.03 34.51 35.04
N SER A 102 0.95 34.13 35.75
CA SER A 102 1.06 33.19 36.87
C SER A 102 1.46 31.77 36.45
N THR A 103 1.38 31.42 35.16
CA THR A 103 1.82 30.10 34.65
C THR A 103 3.23 30.11 34.06
N GLU A 104 3.94 31.24 34.11
CA GLU A 104 5.29 31.36 33.54
C GLU A 104 6.30 30.41 34.22
N PHE A 105 6.10 30.10 35.51
CA PHE A 105 6.96 29.17 36.25
C PHE A 105 6.95 27.76 35.65
N ILE A 106 5.82 27.34 35.04
CA ILE A 106 5.71 26.03 34.37
C ILE A 106 6.73 25.97 33.24
N TRP A 107 6.71 27.00 32.37
CA TRP A 107 7.61 27.10 31.23
C TRP A 107 9.07 27.19 31.63
N LYS A 108 9.41 28.08 32.58
CA LYS A 108 10.77 28.24 33.13
C LYS A 108 11.31 26.90 33.63
N ARG A 109 10.50 26.16 34.39
CA ARG A 109 10.89 24.87 34.96
C ARG A 109 11.06 23.79 33.90
N VAL A 110 10.10 23.60 32.98
CA VAL A 110 10.24 22.58 31.92
C VAL A 110 11.39 22.92 30.95
N ARG A 111 11.70 24.21 30.76
CA ARG A 111 12.86 24.65 30.00
C ARG A 111 14.18 24.32 30.70
N ALA A 112 14.22 24.49 32.02
CA ALA A 112 15.39 24.16 32.84
C ALA A 112 15.61 22.64 32.96
N THR A 113 14.55 21.84 32.93
CA THR A 113 14.63 20.36 33.04
C THR A 113 14.62 19.63 31.70
N CYS A 114 14.54 20.33 30.56
CA CYS A 114 14.48 19.66 29.27
C CYS A 114 15.77 18.90 28.97
N LEU A 115 15.63 17.77 28.28
CA LEU A 115 16.75 16.96 27.83
C LEU A 115 17.21 17.37 26.41
N PRO A 116 18.49 17.16 26.05
CA PRO A 116 19.55 16.53 26.85
C PRO A 116 20.19 17.46 27.88
N ARG A 117 19.95 18.78 27.76
CA ARG A 117 20.34 19.81 28.72
C ARG A 117 19.32 20.94 28.69
N ALA A 118 19.33 21.78 29.72
CA ALA A 118 18.51 22.98 29.80
C ALA A 118 18.61 23.83 28.52
N LEU A 119 17.47 24.27 28.01
CA LEU A 119 17.40 25.16 26.86
C LEU A 119 17.82 26.58 27.31
N PRO A 120 18.62 27.32 26.51
CA PRO A 120 19.11 28.65 26.89
C PRO A 120 17.99 29.61 27.28
N ASP A 121 18.25 30.52 28.24
CA ASP A 121 17.28 31.53 28.66
C ASP A 121 16.85 32.42 27.48
N PRO A 122 15.54 32.74 27.35
CA PRO A 122 15.06 33.62 26.30
C PRO A 122 15.70 35.01 26.40
N THR A 123 15.94 35.64 25.26
CA THR A 123 16.27 37.08 25.24
C THR A 123 15.07 37.90 25.70
N GLU A 124 15.31 39.12 26.19
CA GLU A 124 14.31 40.09 26.70
C GLU A 124 13.05 40.28 25.81
N ASN A 125 13.13 40.00 24.51
CA ASN A 125 12.02 40.14 23.56
C ASN A 125 11.05 38.95 23.51
N PHE A 126 11.34 37.84 24.20
CA PHE A 126 10.51 36.65 24.19
C PHE A 126 9.88 36.40 25.56
N THR A 127 8.57 36.14 25.56
CA THR A 127 7.93 35.40 26.66
C THR A 127 8.35 33.93 26.58
N GLU A 128 8.31 33.20 27.69
CA GLU A 128 8.68 31.78 27.71
C GLU A 128 7.87 30.93 26.70
N ALA A 129 6.56 31.18 26.59
CA ALA A 129 5.71 30.47 25.62
C ALA A 129 6.04 30.81 24.16
N SER A 130 6.30 32.09 23.85
CA SER A 130 6.71 32.51 22.49
C SER A 130 8.11 32.01 22.13
N TYR A 131 8.99 31.87 23.12
CA TYR A 131 10.30 31.26 22.97
C TYR A 131 10.19 29.75 22.69
N ALA A 132 9.33 29.03 23.42
CA ALA A 132 9.07 27.62 23.13
C ALA A 132 8.52 27.41 21.71
N ALA A 133 7.62 28.28 21.24
CA ALA A 133 7.15 28.25 19.86
C ALA A 133 8.28 28.56 18.87
N TYR A 134 9.11 29.56 19.14
CA TYR A 134 10.27 29.85 18.32
C TYR A 134 11.21 28.64 18.16
N VAL A 135 11.43 27.85 19.21
CA VAL A 135 12.30 26.67 19.15
C VAL A 135 11.62 25.47 18.49
N TYR A 136 10.40 25.13 18.90
CA TYR A 136 9.78 23.83 18.61
C TYR A 136 8.65 23.83 17.58
N ASP A 137 8.11 25.00 17.25
CA ASP A 137 6.93 25.07 16.41
C ASP A 137 7.21 24.48 15.02
N ALA A 138 6.15 24.05 14.32
CA ALA A 138 6.20 23.68 12.93
C ALA A 138 5.96 24.93 12.05
N GLY A 139 6.22 24.85 10.75
CA GLY A 139 5.98 25.98 9.86
C GLY A 139 6.13 25.63 8.39
N ALA A 140 5.93 26.61 7.51
CA ALA A 140 6.14 26.43 6.08
C ALA A 140 7.64 26.34 5.76
N CYS A 141 8.00 25.48 4.82
CA CYS A 141 9.35 25.45 4.26
C CYS A 141 9.58 26.69 3.38
N GLU A 142 10.70 27.40 3.57
CA GLU A 142 11.01 28.63 2.83
C GLU A 142 11.20 28.47 1.31
N VAL A 143 11.24 27.23 0.81
CA VAL A 143 11.49 26.94 -0.61
C VAL A 143 10.31 26.33 -1.33
N CYS A 144 9.62 25.38 -0.69
CA CYS A 144 8.48 24.71 -1.30
C CYS A 144 7.15 25.01 -0.62
N GLU A 145 7.15 25.84 0.42
CA GLU A 145 6.00 26.29 1.21
C GLU A 145 5.20 25.19 1.91
N LYS A 146 5.58 23.92 1.72
CA LYS A 146 4.99 22.78 2.41
C LYS A 146 5.27 22.88 3.91
N HIS A 147 4.25 22.58 4.70
CA HIS A 147 4.37 22.50 6.15
C HIS A 147 5.40 21.44 6.57
N THR A 148 6.23 21.78 7.55
CA THR A 148 7.26 20.91 8.12
C THR A 148 7.23 20.99 9.65
N ASP A 149 7.35 19.82 10.28
CA ASP A 149 7.45 19.63 11.73
C ASP A 149 8.88 19.82 12.27
N HIS A 150 9.81 20.29 11.43
CA HIS A 150 11.18 20.56 11.82
C HIS A 150 11.35 21.91 12.48
N MET A 151 12.24 21.96 13.47
CA MET A 151 12.79 23.20 14.02
C MET A 151 13.43 24.05 12.91
N TYR A 152 13.73 25.31 13.22
CA TYR A 152 14.47 26.16 12.30
C TYR A 152 15.81 25.53 11.90
N ALA A 153 16.09 25.54 10.59
CA ALA A 153 17.40 25.22 10.04
C ALA A 153 18.43 26.22 10.58
N SER A 154 18.10 27.52 10.53
CA SER A 154 18.83 28.61 11.17
C SER A 154 17.86 29.45 12.02
N PHE A 155 18.15 29.59 13.30
CA PHE A 155 17.36 30.37 14.27
C PHE A 155 17.53 31.88 14.04
N ALA A 156 18.75 32.35 13.79
CA ALA A 156 19.09 33.74 13.51
C ALA A 156 18.40 34.25 12.24
N LEU A 157 18.37 33.43 11.18
CA LEU A 157 17.65 33.74 9.95
C LEU A 157 16.15 33.45 10.03
N ARG A 158 15.71 32.64 11.01
CA ARG A 158 14.34 32.13 11.16
C ARG A 158 13.87 31.33 9.94
N VAL A 159 14.72 30.44 9.44
CA VAL A 159 14.49 29.70 8.20
C VAL A 159 14.11 28.26 8.49
N ARG A 160 12.99 27.80 7.95
CA ARG A 160 12.57 26.38 8.03
C ARG A 160 12.76 25.69 6.68
N LEU A 161 13.35 24.49 6.72
CA LEU A 161 13.54 23.66 5.53
C LEU A 161 12.98 22.28 5.78
N CYS A 162 12.24 21.75 4.80
CA CYS A 162 11.76 20.37 4.85
C CYS A 162 12.92 19.36 4.67
N ARG A 163 12.61 18.05 4.74
CA ARG A 163 13.60 16.97 4.56
C ARG A 163 14.09 16.81 3.12
N ASN A 164 13.52 17.52 2.15
CA ASN A 164 13.92 17.38 0.76
C ASN A 164 15.25 18.10 0.52
N ASP A 165 16.26 17.33 0.11
CA ASP A 165 17.60 17.86 -0.20
C ASP A 165 17.57 18.91 -1.32
N SER A 166 16.62 18.83 -2.26
CA SER A 166 16.49 19.86 -3.29
C SER A 166 16.12 21.23 -2.72
N CYS A 167 15.27 21.27 -1.68
CA CYS A 167 14.93 22.52 -1.01
C CYS A 167 16.13 23.10 -0.26
N ARG A 168 16.92 22.25 0.38
CA ARG A 168 18.14 22.66 1.07
C ARG A 168 19.19 23.20 0.12
N ASN A 169 19.47 22.49 -0.97
CA ASN A 169 20.44 22.91 -1.98
C ASN A 169 20.01 24.20 -2.68
N ARG A 170 18.72 24.34 -3.02
CA ARG A 170 18.18 25.58 -3.56
C ARG A 170 18.32 26.73 -2.56
N TYR A 171 18.02 26.51 -1.28
CA TYR A 171 18.20 27.55 -0.27
C TYR A 171 19.67 27.96 -0.12
N LYS A 172 20.59 26.98 -0.08
CA LYS A 172 22.04 27.22 -0.06
C LYS A 172 22.50 28.07 -1.25
N SER A 173 21.96 27.87 -2.45
CA SER A 173 22.31 28.69 -3.62
C SER A 173 21.87 30.16 -3.52
N LEU A 174 20.93 30.49 -2.63
CA LEU A 174 20.50 31.87 -2.36
C LEU A 174 21.41 32.57 -1.33
N MET A 175 22.26 31.80 -0.67
CA MET A 175 23.17 32.28 0.36
C MET A 175 24.46 32.78 -0.29
N VAL A 176 25.01 33.85 0.26
CA VAL A 176 26.30 34.40 -0.14
C VAL A 176 27.20 34.47 1.08
N GLU A 177 28.48 34.28 0.83
CA GLU A 177 29.49 34.48 1.84
C GLU A 177 29.61 35.96 2.20
N VAL A 178 29.75 36.22 3.49
CA VAL A 178 30.00 37.55 4.05
C VAL A 178 31.32 37.49 4.83
N GLY A 179 32.24 38.37 4.45
CA GLY A 179 33.57 38.46 5.04
C GLY A 179 33.57 38.66 6.56
N HIS A 180 34.69 38.30 7.18
CA HIS A 180 34.82 38.15 8.65
C HIS A 180 34.84 39.43 9.46
N GLN A 181 34.92 40.61 8.84
CA GLN A 181 35.25 41.83 9.57
C GLN A 181 34.23 42.92 9.29
N GLY A 182 33.30 43.07 10.22
CA GLY A 182 32.43 44.24 10.29
C GLY A 182 31.29 44.07 11.26
N ASP A 183 31.09 45.10 12.07
CA ASP A 183 29.86 45.43 12.80
C ASP A 183 28.72 45.65 11.80
N THR A 184 28.25 44.56 11.15
CA THR A 184 27.13 44.62 10.21
C THR A 184 25.85 44.15 10.88
N TRP A 185 24.73 44.79 10.52
CA TRP A 185 23.40 44.40 11.01
C TRP A 185 22.75 43.29 10.16
N VAL A 186 23.46 42.80 9.12
CA VAL A 186 23.01 41.70 8.26
C VAL A 186 22.80 40.45 9.10
N ARG A 187 21.64 39.80 8.94
CA ARG A 187 21.39 38.51 9.58
C ARG A 187 22.25 37.43 8.94
N ARG A 188 22.94 36.66 9.75
CA ARG A 188 23.84 35.61 9.29
C ARG A 188 23.41 34.27 9.86
N ALA A 189 23.60 33.21 9.07
CA ALA A 189 23.54 31.86 9.61
C ALA A 189 24.57 31.74 10.74
N GLU A 190 24.18 31.05 11.80
CA GLU A 190 24.99 30.83 13.00
C GLU A 190 26.19 29.93 12.70
N ASP A 191 25.98 28.99 11.79
CA ASP A 191 26.94 28.01 11.33
C ASP A 191 26.55 27.53 9.91
N PRO A 192 27.49 27.30 8.99
CA PRO A 192 27.19 26.70 7.68
C PRO A 192 26.45 25.35 7.78
N ARG A 193 26.71 24.58 8.85
CA ARG A 193 26.11 23.26 9.10
C ARG A 193 24.61 23.32 9.43
N CYS A 194 24.07 24.50 9.71
CA CYS A 194 22.62 24.72 9.91
C CYS A 194 21.74 24.11 8.80
N PHE A 195 22.28 24.03 7.59
CA PHE A 195 21.55 23.58 6.39
C PHE A 195 21.87 22.15 5.97
N ASP A 196 22.83 21.49 6.61
CA ASP A 196 23.21 20.12 6.25
C ASP A 196 22.16 19.12 6.69
N THR A 197 21.91 18.11 5.85
CA THR A 197 20.95 17.04 6.10
C THR A 197 21.54 16.06 7.11
N ILE A 198 21.67 16.53 8.36
CA ILE A 198 21.92 15.73 9.55
C ILE A 198 23.15 14.82 9.41
N ALA A 199 24.27 15.42 9.77
CA ALA A 199 25.53 14.83 10.19
C ALA A 199 25.43 13.88 11.42
N VAL A 200 24.40 13.02 11.53
CA VAL A 200 24.37 11.99 12.61
C VAL A 200 25.47 10.95 12.41
N ASN A 201 26.09 10.90 11.22
CA ASN A 201 27.28 10.09 10.95
C ASN A 201 28.59 10.91 10.94
N LEU A 202 28.59 12.22 11.22
CA LEU A 202 29.87 12.89 11.45
C LEU A 202 30.43 12.37 12.77
N SER A 203 31.63 11.78 12.67
CA SER A 203 32.38 11.24 13.79
C SER A 203 32.35 12.21 14.98
N PRO A 204 32.08 11.74 16.21
CA PRO A 204 32.11 12.56 17.43
C PRO A 204 33.46 13.23 17.71
N TYR A 205 34.50 12.87 16.95
CA TYR A 205 35.90 13.20 17.21
C TYR A 205 36.49 14.28 16.31
N SER A 206 35.72 14.84 15.36
CA SER A 206 36.20 16.06 14.74
C SER A 206 35.91 17.22 15.69
N ASP A 207 36.81 17.44 16.65
CA ASP A 207 37.07 18.74 17.27
C ASP A 207 37.54 19.69 16.16
N VAL A 208 36.65 19.96 15.21
CA VAL A 208 36.82 21.06 14.29
C VAL A 208 36.63 22.26 15.18
N GLN A 209 37.74 22.71 15.76
CA GLN A 209 37.87 24.05 16.28
C GLN A 209 37.15 24.95 15.29
N PHE A 210 36.26 25.81 15.77
CA PHE A 210 35.52 26.79 14.97
C PHE A 210 36.52 27.79 14.35
N GLY A 211 37.43 27.32 13.50
CA GLY A 211 38.42 28.09 12.79
C GLY A 211 37.68 28.99 11.83
N THR A 212 37.89 30.28 11.98
CA THR A 212 37.50 31.38 11.06
C THR A 212 36.30 31.03 10.19
N VAL A 213 35.16 30.71 10.82
CA VAL A 213 34.01 30.10 10.12
C VAL A 213 33.37 31.12 9.20
N MET A 214 33.49 30.91 7.90
CA MET A 214 32.80 31.68 6.86
C MET A 214 31.34 31.89 7.23
N THR A 215 30.90 33.14 7.34
CA THR A 215 29.51 33.46 7.68
C THR A 215 28.67 33.62 6.42
N TRP A 216 27.49 33.01 6.41
CA TRP A 216 26.58 33.06 5.26
C TRP A 216 25.40 33.99 5.56
N ALA A 217 25.05 34.87 4.62
CA ALA A 217 23.85 35.70 4.68
C ALA A 217 23.02 35.56 3.40
N LEU A 218 21.73 35.89 3.48
CA LEU A 218 20.88 35.92 2.30
C LEU A 218 21.39 37.01 1.37
N ARG A 219 21.50 36.71 0.07
CA ARG A 219 21.94 37.68 -0.93
C ARG A 219 21.16 38.99 -0.85
N ALA A 220 19.84 38.90 -0.73
CA ALA A 220 18.97 40.07 -0.60
C ALA A 220 19.27 40.93 0.65
N ASP A 221 19.57 40.31 1.79
CA ASP A 221 19.91 41.04 3.02
C ASP A 221 21.29 41.71 2.92
N ARG A 222 22.24 41.04 2.28
CA ARG A 222 23.56 41.60 1.98
C ARG A 222 23.45 42.80 1.03
N ASP A 223 22.73 42.66 -0.08
CA ASP A 223 22.55 43.72 -1.08
C ASP A 223 21.87 44.95 -0.44
N LYS A 224 20.90 44.72 0.45
CA LYS A 224 20.26 45.80 1.23
C LYS A 224 21.25 46.50 2.15
N TYR A 225 22.08 45.74 2.85
CA TYR A 225 23.14 46.31 3.70
C TYR A 225 24.16 47.11 2.89
N GLU A 226 24.63 46.60 1.76
CA GLU A 226 25.60 47.30 0.92
C GLU A 226 25.03 48.65 0.42
N LYS A 227 23.74 48.70 0.05
CA LYS A 227 23.06 49.96 -0.30
C LYS A 227 22.97 50.93 0.87
N GLU A 228 22.61 50.45 2.06
CA GLU A 228 22.55 51.31 3.27
C GLU A 228 23.95 51.76 3.72
N ALA A 229 24.96 50.89 3.60
CA ALA A 229 26.35 51.21 3.95
C ALA A 229 26.96 52.23 2.98
N ALA A 230 26.66 52.12 1.68
CA ALA A 230 27.04 53.14 0.69
C ALA A 230 26.38 54.50 1.02
N ALA A 231 25.11 54.48 1.45
CA ALA A 231 24.44 55.70 1.90
C ALA A 231 25.11 56.30 3.15
N LEU A 232 25.52 55.47 4.13
CA LEU A 232 26.25 55.89 5.34
C LEU A 232 27.66 56.47 5.07
N GLY A 233 28.27 56.12 3.94
CA GLY A 233 29.56 56.66 3.51
C GLY A 233 29.49 58.04 2.88
N ALA A 234 28.29 58.56 2.58
CA ALA A 234 28.13 59.91 2.04
C ALA A 234 28.30 60.97 3.15
N GLU A 235 28.91 62.12 2.82
CA GLU A 235 29.21 63.19 3.80
C GLU A 235 27.96 63.79 4.49
N SER A 236 26.76 63.59 3.93
CA SER A 236 25.49 64.18 4.39
C SER A 236 24.59 63.22 5.21
N VAL A 237 25.17 62.23 5.88
CA VAL A 237 24.39 61.21 6.62
C VAL A 237 23.85 61.75 7.94
N SER A 238 22.52 61.66 8.10
CA SER A 238 21.85 61.97 9.36
C SER A 238 22.38 61.11 10.52
N GLU A 239 22.63 61.75 11.66
CA GLU A 239 23.07 61.10 12.90
C GLU A 239 22.06 60.05 13.39
N GLU A 240 20.77 60.24 13.09
CA GLU A 240 19.71 59.27 13.39
C GLU A 240 19.91 57.93 12.67
N LEU A 241 20.39 57.97 11.42
CA LEU A 241 20.65 56.77 10.63
C LEU A 241 21.84 56.00 11.21
N LYS A 242 22.90 56.69 11.64
CA LYS A 242 24.06 56.08 12.32
C LYS A 242 23.64 55.41 13.63
N GLN A 243 22.87 56.11 14.46
CA GLN A 243 22.35 55.54 15.71
C GLN A 243 21.44 54.34 15.48
N SER A 244 20.56 54.40 14.47
CA SER A 244 19.69 53.28 14.08
C SER A 244 20.49 52.05 13.64
N VAL A 245 21.52 52.25 12.81
CA VAL A 245 22.45 51.20 12.37
C VAL A 245 23.19 50.58 13.54
N PHE A 246 23.77 51.40 14.43
CA PHE A 246 24.47 50.92 15.63
C PHE A 246 23.55 50.10 16.55
N ARG A 247 22.30 50.55 16.77
CA ARG A 247 21.30 49.80 17.53
C ARG A 247 21.01 48.44 16.87
N ARG A 248 20.83 48.40 15.54
CA ARG A 248 20.59 47.15 14.79
C ARG A 248 21.77 46.19 14.89
N VAL A 249 23.01 46.68 14.78
CA VAL A 249 24.22 45.86 14.97
C VAL A 249 24.25 45.25 16.37
N LYS A 250 24.03 46.07 17.41
CA LYS A 250 24.01 45.60 18.81
C LYS A 250 22.94 44.53 19.04
N ILE A 251 21.73 44.74 18.53
CA ILE A 251 20.63 43.76 18.60
C ILE A 251 21.01 42.48 17.83
N GLN A 252 21.55 42.62 16.62
CA GLN A 252 21.92 41.48 15.79
C GLN A 252 23.00 40.63 16.45
N LYS A 253 23.99 41.24 17.12
CA LYS A 253 25.00 40.53 17.90
C LYS A 253 24.39 39.72 19.03
N LYS A 254 23.42 40.29 19.77
CA LYS A 254 22.67 39.55 20.82
C LYS A 254 21.90 38.37 20.22
N ILE A 255 21.16 38.58 19.12
CA ILE A 255 20.41 37.53 18.42
C ILE A 255 21.35 36.42 17.96
N GLN A 256 22.48 36.77 17.34
CA GLN A 256 23.45 35.80 16.82
C GLN A 256 24.04 34.94 17.93
N THR A 257 24.44 35.55 19.05
CA THR A 257 24.98 34.82 20.20
C THR A 257 23.95 33.84 20.75
N HIS A 258 22.71 34.29 20.95
CA HIS A 258 21.65 33.43 21.46
C HIS A 258 21.29 32.30 20.49
N ALA A 259 21.18 32.60 19.19
CA ALA A 259 20.88 31.62 18.16
C ALA A 259 21.96 30.53 18.05
N ARG A 260 23.25 30.84 18.27
CA ARG A 260 24.32 29.85 18.38
C ARG A 260 24.13 28.90 19.56
N LEU A 261 23.69 29.41 20.72
CA LEU A 261 23.40 28.58 21.89
C LEU A 261 22.25 27.60 21.62
N ILE A 262 21.19 28.07 20.94
CA ILE A 262 20.06 27.22 20.55
C ILE A 262 20.49 26.19 19.50
N LEU A 263 21.29 26.57 18.51
CA LEU A 263 21.82 25.64 17.52
C LEU A 263 22.62 24.53 18.19
N GLN A 264 23.53 24.87 19.11
CA GLN A 264 24.31 23.87 19.84
C GLN A 264 23.39 22.93 20.63
N TRP A 265 22.39 23.48 21.32
CA TRP A 265 21.39 22.68 22.01
C TRP A 265 20.64 21.74 21.05
N ARG A 266 20.22 22.23 19.87
CA ARG A 266 19.53 21.43 18.85
C ARG A 266 20.41 20.28 18.35
N LEU A 267 21.70 20.54 18.08
CA LEU A 267 22.63 19.50 17.63
C LEU A 267 22.79 18.40 18.69
N GLU A 268 22.91 18.77 19.97
CA GLU A 268 22.96 17.83 21.09
C GLU A 268 21.64 17.05 21.24
N TYR A 269 20.50 17.73 21.08
CA TYR A 269 19.17 17.12 21.08
C TYR A 269 19.03 16.09 19.96
N GLU A 270 19.37 16.44 18.71
CA GLU A 270 19.29 15.54 17.56
C GLU A 270 20.21 14.32 17.73
N LYS A 271 21.44 14.53 18.23
CA LYS A 271 22.38 13.45 18.58
C LYS A 271 21.80 12.51 19.63
N THR A 272 21.26 13.06 20.71
CA THR A 272 20.67 12.27 21.81
C THR A 272 19.43 11.52 21.33
N HIS A 273 18.56 12.17 20.56
CA HIS A 273 17.39 11.55 19.94
C HIS A 273 17.77 10.37 19.06
N ALA A 274 18.79 10.53 18.21
CA ALA A 274 19.30 9.43 17.38
C ALA A 274 19.81 8.26 18.23
N ALA A 275 20.57 8.53 19.30
CA ALA A 275 21.07 7.50 20.20
C ALA A 275 19.95 6.77 20.95
N VAL A 276 18.94 7.51 21.44
CA VAL A 276 17.75 6.95 22.10
C VAL A 276 16.96 6.08 21.15
N LYS A 277 16.70 6.55 19.91
CA LYS A 277 16.02 5.76 18.88
C LYS A 277 16.72 4.43 18.62
N VAL A 278 18.04 4.45 18.38
CA VAL A 278 18.83 3.22 18.15
C VAL A 278 18.76 2.28 19.34
N ARG A 279 18.76 2.81 20.57
CA ARG A 279 18.65 2.01 21.79
C ARG A 279 17.26 1.41 21.96
N ASN A 280 16.21 2.17 21.66
CA ASN A 280 14.82 1.72 21.72
C ASN A 280 14.53 0.64 20.65
N ASP A 281 15.06 0.82 19.44
CA ASP A 281 14.96 -0.20 18.39
C ASP A 281 15.72 -1.49 18.78
N ARG A 282 16.90 -1.40 19.42
CA ARG A 282 17.59 -2.57 19.98
C ARG A 282 16.82 -3.23 21.13
N PHE A 283 16.24 -2.43 22.02
CA PHE A 283 15.44 -2.93 23.13
C PHE A 283 14.24 -3.75 22.63
N ILE A 284 13.47 -3.24 21.66
CA ILE A 284 12.29 -3.96 21.17
C ILE A 284 12.66 -5.25 20.42
N LEU A 285 13.79 -5.27 19.72
CA LEU A 285 14.30 -6.48 19.07
C LEU A 285 14.56 -7.57 20.11
N ALA A 286 15.33 -7.26 21.16
CA ALA A 286 15.64 -8.19 22.25
C ALA A 286 14.39 -8.61 23.04
N PHE A 287 13.48 -7.67 23.30
CA PHE A 287 12.21 -7.95 23.97
C PHE A 287 11.33 -8.90 23.14
N SER A 288 11.19 -8.62 21.84
CA SER A 288 10.39 -9.47 20.93
C SER A 288 10.94 -10.89 20.84
N GLU A 289 12.27 -11.03 20.77
CA GLU A 289 12.94 -12.34 20.76
C GLU A 289 12.66 -13.13 22.04
N ARG A 290 12.74 -12.47 23.20
CA ARG A 290 12.44 -13.09 24.50
C ARG A 290 10.99 -13.58 24.62
N GLU A 291 10.03 -12.79 24.14
CA GLU A 291 8.59 -13.16 24.21
C GLU A 291 8.16 -14.09 23.05
N GLY A 292 9.06 -14.45 22.13
CA GLY A 292 8.73 -15.25 20.95
C GLY A 292 7.88 -14.49 19.91
N TRP A 293 7.87 -13.16 19.96
CA TRP A 293 7.16 -12.31 19.01
C TRP A 293 8.01 -11.98 17.79
N LYS A 294 7.37 -11.85 16.63
CA LYS A 294 8.03 -11.34 15.43
C LYS A 294 8.24 -9.83 15.57
N SER A 295 9.49 -9.38 15.70
CA SER A 295 9.81 -7.94 15.86
C SER A 295 9.19 -7.03 14.79
N LYS A 296 9.12 -7.48 13.52
CA LYS A 296 8.45 -6.73 12.45
C LYS A 296 6.96 -6.50 12.72
N ASP A 297 6.29 -7.45 13.37
CA ASP A 297 4.87 -7.34 13.71
C ASP A 297 4.70 -6.35 14.87
N VAL A 298 5.55 -6.43 15.90
CA VAL A 298 5.57 -5.48 17.03
C VAL A 298 5.79 -4.05 16.56
N THR A 299 6.77 -3.81 15.68
CA THR A 299 7.04 -2.47 15.12
C THR A 299 5.94 -1.93 14.21
N SER A 300 5.00 -2.78 13.78
CA SER A 300 3.82 -2.41 13.00
C SER A 300 2.58 -2.14 13.87
N CYS A 301 2.63 -2.49 15.16
CA CYS A 301 1.55 -2.29 16.12
C CYS A 301 1.40 -0.80 16.47
N GLN A 302 0.17 -0.29 16.47
CA GLN A 302 -0.13 1.12 16.69
C GLN A 302 0.06 1.52 18.15
N SER A 303 -0.24 0.64 19.10
CA SER A 303 0.05 0.87 20.54
C SER A 303 1.55 1.10 20.76
N TYR A 304 2.38 0.21 20.24
CA TYR A 304 3.84 0.34 20.29
C TYR A 304 4.36 1.57 19.54
N ILE A 305 3.88 1.87 18.33
CA ILE A 305 4.30 3.06 17.57
C ILE A 305 4.03 4.35 18.37
N ARG A 306 2.88 4.45 19.04
CA ARG A 306 2.53 5.60 19.89
C ARG A 306 3.50 5.72 21.06
N LEU A 307 3.70 4.64 21.81
CA LEU A 307 4.61 4.59 22.95
C LEU A 307 6.05 4.94 22.55
N ARG A 308 6.59 4.30 21.50
CA ARG A 308 7.93 4.58 21.01
C ARG A 308 8.09 6.04 20.63
N ARG A 309 7.16 6.61 19.85
CA ARG A 309 7.21 8.03 19.45
C ARG A 309 7.11 8.97 20.64
N GLN A 310 6.38 8.61 21.70
CA GLN A 310 6.33 9.38 22.93
C GLN A 310 7.70 9.37 23.61
N LYS A 311 8.26 8.19 23.89
CA LYS A 311 9.57 8.05 24.54
C LYS A 311 10.70 8.71 23.75
N GLU A 312 10.73 8.54 22.43
CA GLU A 312 11.71 9.20 21.56
C GLU A 312 11.59 10.74 21.63
N ARG A 313 10.38 11.29 21.70
CA ARG A 313 10.17 12.74 21.79
C ARG A 313 10.69 13.33 23.11
N VAL A 314 10.56 12.61 24.22
CA VAL A 314 11.08 13.04 25.53
C VAL A 314 12.51 12.54 25.80
N LEU A 315 13.18 11.97 24.78
CA LEU A 315 14.53 11.42 24.87
C LEU A 315 14.70 10.31 25.94
N GLU A 316 13.62 9.57 26.21
CA GLU A 316 13.61 8.47 27.16
C GLU A 316 13.84 7.11 26.49
N LYS A 317 14.47 6.22 27.25
CA LYS A 317 14.67 4.83 26.87
C LYS A 317 13.41 4.03 27.20
N LEU A 318 13.02 3.12 26.31
CA LEU A 318 11.99 2.14 26.61
C LEU A 318 12.47 1.18 27.71
N THR A 319 11.57 0.88 28.62
CA THR A 319 11.73 -0.09 29.70
C THR A 319 10.74 -1.24 29.55
N VAL A 320 10.93 -2.30 30.33
CA VAL A 320 9.97 -3.42 30.38
C VAL A 320 8.60 -2.94 30.86
N TYR A 321 8.56 -2.08 31.88
CA TYR A 321 7.32 -1.53 32.44
C TYR A 321 6.49 -0.78 31.38
N ASP A 322 7.15 -0.02 30.50
CA ASP A 322 6.46 0.69 29.42
C ASP A 322 5.73 -0.29 28.48
N ILE A 323 6.34 -1.42 28.16
CA ILE A 323 5.71 -2.45 27.32
C ILE A 323 4.60 -3.18 28.10
N GLU A 324 4.84 -3.52 29.36
CA GLU A 324 3.83 -4.15 30.22
C GLU A 324 2.56 -3.29 30.33
N SER A 325 2.71 -1.95 30.40
CA SER A 325 1.59 -1.02 30.48
C SER A 325 0.66 -1.05 29.25
N ILE A 326 1.18 -1.50 28.08
CA ILE A 326 0.42 -1.61 26.83
C ILE A 326 0.27 -3.06 26.35
N ARG A 327 0.66 -4.05 27.18
CA ARG A 327 0.81 -5.44 26.76
C ARG A 327 -0.48 -6.04 26.20
N LEU A 328 -1.60 -5.82 26.89
CA LEU A 328 -2.92 -6.31 26.47
C LEU A 328 -3.32 -5.76 25.10
N GLU A 329 -3.15 -4.46 24.86
CA GLU A 329 -3.44 -3.84 23.55
C GLU A 329 -2.49 -4.36 22.46
N LEU A 330 -1.20 -4.52 22.80
CA LEU A 330 -0.17 -4.98 21.89
C LEU A 330 -0.40 -6.44 21.47
N GLU A 331 -0.71 -7.35 22.39
CA GLU A 331 -1.02 -8.74 22.10
C GLU A 331 -2.26 -8.88 21.21
N ALA A 332 -3.32 -8.10 21.49
CA ALA A 332 -4.50 -8.06 20.64
C ALA A 332 -4.21 -7.54 19.20
N GLU A 333 -3.28 -6.59 19.06
CA GLU A 333 -2.80 -6.13 17.75
C GLU A 333 -1.98 -7.21 17.02
N LEU A 334 -1.09 -7.91 17.73
CA LEU A 334 -0.28 -8.99 17.19
C LEU A 334 -1.13 -10.17 16.71
N LEU A 335 -2.15 -10.57 17.47
CA LEU A 335 -3.10 -11.61 17.07
C LEU A 335 -3.82 -11.23 15.78
N ARG A 336 -4.34 -9.99 15.68
CA ARG A 336 -4.98 -9.49 14.46
C ARG A 336 -4.03 -9.51 13.25
N ILE A 337 -2.76 -9.16 13.44
CA ILE A 337 -1.74 -9.22 12.37
C ILE A 337 -1.49 -10.68 11.94
N SER A 338 -1.43 -11.62 12.90
CA SER A 338 -1.25 -13.05 12.61
C SER A 338 -2.44 -13.62 11.84
N GLU A 339 -3.66 -13.41 12.33
CA GLU A 339 -4.90 -13.85 11.66
C GLU A 339 -5.02 -13.26 10.25
N ALA A 340 -4.68 -11.99 10.07
CA ALA A 340 -4.68 -11.35 8.75
C ALA A 340 -3.61 -11.92 7.82
N ARG A 341 -2.49 -12.42 8.35
CA ARG A 341 -1.46 -13.12 7.56
C ARG A 341 -1.95 -14.50 7.15
N GLU A 342 -2.48 -15.28 8.09
CA GLU A 342 -3.05 -16.61 7.84
C GLU A 342 -4.19 -16.54 6.83
N ARG A 343 -5.10 -15.56 6.95
CA ARG A 343 -6.17 -15.33 5.97
C ARG A 343 -5.63 -15.03 4.58
N ARG A 344 -4.60 -14.17 4.48
CA ARG A 344 -3.98 -13.84 3.18
C ARG A 344 -3.29 -15.06 2.55
N GLU A 345 -2.64 -15.88 3.36
CA GLU A 345 -2.04 -17.14 2.90
C GLU A 345 -3.11 -18.13 2.44
N TYR A 346 -4.17 -18.31 3.23
CA TYR A 346 -5.34 -19.10 2.88
C TYR A 346 -5.97 -18.65 1.56
N GLU A 347 -6.26 -17.36 1.40
CA GLU A 347 -6.85 -16.79 0.19
C GLU A 347 -5.94 -16.95 -1.03
N SER A 348 -4.63 -16.78 -0.85
CA SER A 348 -3.63 -16.99 -1.90
C SER A 348 -3.60 -18.45 -2.34
N ASN A 349 -3.52 -19.39 -1.40
CA ASN A 349 -3.51 -20.82 -1.68
C ASN A 349 -4.83 -21.26 -2.34
N TYR A 350 -5.96 -20.74 -1.86
CA TYR A 350 -7.28 -20.97 -2.45
C TYR A 350 -7.35 -20.47 -3.90
N ARG A 351 -6.80 -19.29 -4.19
CA ARG A 351 -6.75 -18.74 -5.56
C ARG A 351 -5.91 -19.63 -6.48
N ILE A 352 -4.71 -20.01 -6.04
CA ILE A 352 -3.82 -20.89 -6.79
C ILE A 352 -4.52 -22.23 -7.09
N ARG A 353 -5.14 -22.85 -6.09
CA ARG A 353 -5.89 -24.10 -6.29
C ARG A 353 -7.05 -23.94 -7.27
N ARG A 354 -7.75 -22.83 -7.21
CA ARG A 354 -8.86 -22.54 -8.11
C ARG A 354 -8.38 -22.37 -9.56
N GLU A 355 -7.20 -21.81 -9.76
CA GLU A 355 -6.52 -21.73 -11.06
C GLU A 355 -6.07 -23.12 -11.53
N ASP A 356 -5.44 -23.92 -10.67
CA ASP A 356 -5.05 -25.29 -10.98
C ASP A 356 -6.26 -26.17 -11.38
N ILE A 357 -7.39 -26.05 -10.68
CA ILE A 357 -8.66 -26.73 -11.04
C ILE A 357 -9.12 -26.30 -12.42
N THR A 358 -8.94 -25.02 -12.78
CA THR A 358 -9.28 -24.52 -14.12
C THR A 358 -8.42 -25.19 -15.17
N HIS A 359 -7.10 -25.24 -14.96
CA HIS A 359 -6.19 -25.90 -15.89
C HIS A 359 -6.47 -27.41 -16.02
N HIS A 360 -6.78 -28.08 -14.92
CA HIS A 360 -7.18 -29.49 -14.96
C HIS A 360 -8.50 -29.68 -15.75
N TYR A 361 -9.49 -28.82 -15.51
CA TYR A 361 -10.75 -28.84 -16.26
C TYR A 361 -10.54 -28.63 -17.76
N GLU A 362 -9.75 -27.63 -18.17
CA GLU A 362 -9.49 -27.39 -19.60
C GLU A 362 -8.74 -28.55 -20.26
N ARG A 363 -7.85 -29.23 -19.52
CA ARG A 363 -7.19 -30.46 -19.98
C ARG A 363 -8.19 -31.60 -20.17
N LEU A 364 -9.10 -31.82 -19.22
CA LEU A 364 -10.19 -32.81 -19.37
C LEU A 364 -11.08 -32.47 -20.56
N LYS A 365 -11.42 -31.18 -20.74
CA LYS A 365 -12.26 -30.70 -21.84
C LYS A 365 -11.59 -30.86 -23.22
N SER A 366 -10.26 -30.78 -23.25
CA SER A 366 -9.45 -31.01 -24.46
C SER A 366 -9.30 -32.50 -24.79
N ALA A 367 -9.44 -33.39 -23.79
CA ALA A 367 -9.49 -34.83 -24.01
C ALA A 367 -10.79 -35.20 -24.74
N ARG A 368 -10.67 -35.84 -25.91
CA ARG A 368 -11.83 -36.15 -26.75
C ARG A 368 -12.75 -37.16 -26.05
N GLY A 369 -14.05 -36.93 -26.14
CA GLY A 369 -15.08 -37.92 -25.81
C GLY A 369 -15.67 -37.82 -24.40
N GLN A 370 -15.20 -36.92 -23.53
CA GLN A 370 -15.79 -36.74 -22.21
C GLN A 370 -16.80 -35.58 -22.20
N VAL A 371 -18.03 -35.86 -21.79
CA VAL A 371 -19.03 -34.83 -21.48
C VAL A 371 -18.71 -34.28 -20.09
N LEU A 372 -18.53 -32.96 -19.99
CA LEU A 372 -18.20 -32.30 -18.74
C LEU A 372 -19.25 -31.27 -18.36
N PRO A 373 -19.53 -31.08 -17.06
CA PRO A 373 -20.28 -29.94 -16.58
C PRO A 373 -19.59 -28.62 -16.97
N SER A 374 -20.32 -27.49 -16.92
CA SER A 374 -19.69 -26.17 -16.93
C SER A 374 -18.64 -26.04 -15.81
N LEU A 375 -17.61 -25.20 -15.97
CA LEU A 375 -16.56 -25.03 -14.94
C LEU A 375 -17.12 -24.64 -13.56
N CYS A 376 -18.24 -23.91 -13.52
CA CYS A 376 -18.90 -23.56 -12.27
C CYS A 376 -19.45 -24.80 -11.55
N GLU A 377 -20.13 -25.67 -12.29
CA GLU A 377 -20.67 -26.93 -11.77
C GLU A 377 -19.58 -27.96 -11.47
N PHE A 378 -18.52 -28.02 -12.29
CA PHE A 378 -17.36 -28.87 -12.04
C PHE A 378 -16.72 -28.57 -10.67
N ARG A 379 -16.63 -27.28 -10.30
CA ARG A 379 -16.12 -26.86 -8.98
C ARG A 379 -17.05 -27.20 -7.82
N ARG A 380 -18.33 -27.48 -8.09
CA ARG A 380 -19.32 -27.87 -7.07
C ARG A 380 -19.33 -29.37 -6.80
N LEU A 381 -18.64 -30.16 -7.62
CA LEU A 381 -18.50 -31.60 -7.37
C LEU A 381 -17.85 -31.84 -6.01
N PRO A 382 -18.34 -32.78 -5.18
CA PRO A 382 -17.86 -32.99 -3.82
C PRO A 382 -16.34 -33.13 -3.72
N VAL A 383 -15.73 -33.96 -4.58
CA VAL A 383 -14.28 -34.15 -4.58
C VAL A 383 -13.52 -32.86 -4.95
N ILE A 384 -13.99 -32.11 -5.95
CA ILE A 384 -13.33 -30.86 -6.38
C ILE A 384 -13.47 -29.79 -5.31
N LYS A 385 -14.64 -29.67 -4.67
CA LYS A 385 -14.87 -28.75 -3.57
C LYS A 385 -13.95 -29.06 -2.39
N ALA A 386 -13.84 -30.33 -1.99
CA ALA A 386 -12.94 -30.75 -0.92
C ALA A 386 -11.46 -30.44 -1.26
N MET A 387 -11.04 -30.66 -2.51
CA MET A 387 -9.70 -30.30 -2.97
C MET A 387 -9.44 -28.79 -2.97
N GLN A 388 -10.47 -27.99 -3.27
CA GLN A 388 -10.39 -26.54 -3.27
C GLN A 388 -10.32 -25.95 -1.84
N GLU A 389 -10.98 -26.59 -0.88
CA GLU A 389 -11.03 -26.17 0.53
C GLU A 389 -9.82 -26.62 1.35
N LYS A 390 -9.15 -27.71 0.95
CA LYS A 390 -7.84 -28.09 1.50
C LYS A 390 -6.88 -26.94 1.18
N THR A 391 -6.39 -26.18 2.15
CA THR A 391 -5.44 -25.05 1.90
C THR A 391 -4.09 -25.25 2.56
N ASN A 392 -3.95 -26.32 3.34
CA ASN A 392 -2.80 -26.54 4.22
C ASN A 392 -1.61 -27.24 3.54
N THR A 393 -1.73 -27.67 2.28
CA THR A 393 -0.60 -28.26 1.55
C THR A 393 -0.02 -27.23 0.59
N LYS A 394 1.29 -26.98 0.72
CA LYS A 394 2.10 -26.15 -0.19
C LYS A 394 2.23 -26.78 -1.59
N GLU A 395 1.80 -28.03 -1.73
CA GLU A 395 1.84 -28.77 -2.98
C GLU A 395 0.74 -28.30 -3.95
N SER A 396 1.10 -28.17 -5.23
CA SER A 396 0.13 -27.87 -6.30
C SER A 396 -0.84 -29.04 -6.47
N LEU A 397 -2.07 -28.72 -6.90
CA LEU A 397 -3.07 -29.71 -7.28
C LEU A 397 -2.55 -30.70 -8.34
N ALA A 398 -1.65 -30.24 -9.22
CA ALA A 398 -1.06 -31.08 -10.23
C ALA A 398 -0.27 -32.25 -9.63
N ASN A 399 0.36 -32.03 -8.46
CA ASN A 399 1.04 -33.09 -7.72
C ASN A 399 0.04 -34.00 -7.04
N ASP A 400 -0.98 -33.46 -6.36
CA ASP A 400 -2.05 -34.28 -5.74
C ASP A 400 -2.68 -35.24 -6.77
N LEU A 401 -2.96 -34.75 -7.99
CA LEU A 401 -3.54 -35.54 -9.08
C LEU A 401 -2.58 -36.55 -9.71
N LYS A 402 -1.27 -36.25 -9.75
CA LYS A 402 -0.26 -37.18 -10.28
C LYS A 402 0.06 -38.29 -9.28
N THR A 403 0.14 -37.94 -8.00
CA THR A 403 0.57 -38.85 -6.93
C THR A 403 -0.57 -39.75 -6.47
N SER A 404 -1.83 -39.29 -6.55
CA SER A 404 -2.98 -40.06 -6.10
C SER A 404 -3.89 -40.47 -7.26
N GLY A 405 -3.67 -41.67 -7.80
CA GLY A 405 -4.60 -42.28 -8.77
C GLY A 405 -6.04 -42.36 -8.24
N LEU A 406 -6.20 -42.53 -6.92
CA LEU A 406 -7.49 -42.53 -6.24
C LEU A 406 -8.27 -41.22 -6.47
N ILE A 407 -7.61 -40.06 -6.42
CA ILE A 407 -8.30 -38.77 -6.63
C ILE A 407 -8.81 -38.65 -8.06
N ALA A 408 -8.01 -39.07 -9.04
CA ALA A 408 -8.43 -39.05 -10.44
C ALA A 408 -9.65 -39.96 -10.68
N GLU A 409 -9.68 -41.14 -10.04
CA GLU A 409 -10.84 -42.04 -10.08
C GLU A 409 -12.07 -41.45 -9.39
N LEU A 410 -11.91 -40.79 -8.24
CA LEU A 410 -13.01 -40.11 -7.56
C LEU A 410 -13.59 -38.98 -8.40
N ILE A 411 -12.75 -38.17 -9.07
CA ILE A 411 -13.20 -37.12 -10.00
C ILE A 411 -13.98 -37.75 -11.16
N LYS A 412 -13.45 -38.82 -11.75
CA LYS A 412 -14.12 -39.51 -12.85
C LYS A 412 -15.49 -40.07 -12.42
N ASN A 413 -15.57 -40.65 -11.22
CA ASN A 413 -16.80 -41.18 -10.65
C ASN A 413 -17.82 -40.07 -10.36
N ASP A 414 -17.41 -38.95 -9.77
CA ASP A 414 -18.30 -37.81 -9.49
C ASP A 414 -18.83 -37.19 -10.80
N VAL A 415 -17.97 -37.02 -11.81
CA VAL A 415 -18.38 -36.55 -13.14
C VAL A 415 -19.35 -37.52 -13.80
N SER A 416 -19.12 -38.84 -13.72
CA SER A 416 -20.03 -39.85 -14.27
C SER A 416 -21.39 -39.78 -13.58
N LYS A 417 -21.43 -39.84 -12.24
CA LYS A 417 -22.67 -39.77 -11.47
C LYS A 417 -23.47 -38.51 -11.77
N TRP A 418 -22.78 -37.37 -11.86
CA TRP A 418 -23.41 -36.11 -12.24
C TRP A 418 -23.98 -36.19 -13.66
N THR A 419 -23.20 -36.69 -14.62
CA THR A 419 -23.61 -36.83 -16.03
C THR A 419 -24.80 -37.78 -16.17
N ASP A 420 -24.81 -38.91 -15.47
CA ASP A 420 -25.87 -39.92 -15.50
C ASP A 420 -27.20 -39.34 -14.96
N SER A 421 -27.12 -38.52 -13.90
CA SER A 421 -28.27 -37.77 -13.37
C SER A 421 -28.84 -36.77 -14.38
N VAL A 422 -27.95 -36.03 -15.08
CA VAL A 422 -28.33 -35.11 -16.14
C VAL A 422 -28.96 -35.86 -17.31
N ARG A 423 -28.32 -36.93 -17.80
CA ARG A 423 -28.81 -37.76 -18.89
C ARG A 423 -30.20 -38.33 -18.58
N SER A 424 -30.41 -38.83 -17.37
CA SER A 424 -31.71 -39.33 -16.93
C SER A 424 -32.81 -38.26 -16.96
N THR A 425 -32.46 -37.01 -16.66
CA THR A 425 -33.40 -35.88 -16.73
C THR A 425 -33.69 -35.45 -18.17
N LEU A 426 -32.66 -35.40 -19.02
CA LEU A 426 -32.83 -35.08 -20.44
C LEU A 426 -33.60 -36.16 -21.19
N LEU A 427 -33.41 -37.44 -20.86
CA LEU A 427 -34.21 -38.54 -21.41
C LEU A 427 -35.71 -38.35 -21.14
N ARG A 428 -36.06 -37.99 -19.90
CA ARG A 428 -37.45 -37.67 -19.53
C ARG A 428 -37.99 -36.50 -20.33
N SER A 429 -37.18 -35.47 -20.57
CA SER A 429 -37.59 -34.32 -21.40
C SER A 429 -37.82 -34.67 -22.88
N LEU A 430 -37.25 -35.77 -23.37
CA LEU A 430 -37.50 -36.32 -24.71
C LEU A 430 -38.71 -37.29 -24.75
N GLY A 431 -39.39 -37.51 -23.63
CA GLY A 431 -40.56 -38.38 -23.53
C GLY A 431 -40.27 -39.83 -23.13
N TYR A 432 -39.02 -40.16 -22.77
CA TYR A 432 -38.67 -41.50 -22.28
C TYR A 432 -38.93 -41.59 -20.77
N GLN A 433 -39.91 -42.40 -20.36
CA GLN A 433 -40.32 -42.50 -18.95
C GLN A 433 -39.42 -43.40 -18.09
N GLN A 434 -38.64 -44.30 -18.70
CA GLN A 434 -37.77 -45.26 -18.02
C GLN A 434 -36.31 -45.08 -18.45
N GLU A 435 -35.38 -45.61 -17.64
CA GLU A 435 -33.98 -45.72 -18.05
C GLU A 435 -33.89 -46.47 -19.38
N TRP A 436 -33.35 -45.79 -20.40
CA TRP A 436 -33.18 -46.41 -21.69
C TRP A 436 -32.10 -47.49 -21.59
N ARG A 437 -32.46 -48.72 -21.95
CA ARG A 437 -31.54 -49.86 -22.03
C ARG A 437 -31.70 -50.51 -23.40
N SER A 438 -30.59 -50.79 -24.07
CA SER A 438 -30.57 -51.49 -25.35
C SER A 438 -29.50 -52.57 -25.29
N ALA A 439 -29.87 -53.80 -25.68
CA ALA A 439 -28.92 -54.88 -25.88
C ALA A 439 -28.07 -54.70 -27.17
N SER A 440 -28.55 -53.88 -28.10
CA SER A 440 -27.83 -53.62 -29.36
C SER A 440 -26.78 -52.54 -29.17
N THR A 441 -25.53 -52.90 -29.46
CA THR A 441 -24.39 -51.97 -29.54
C THR A 441 -24.44 -51.07 -30.78
N LYS A 442 -25.28 -51.41 -31.77
CA LYS A 442 -25.47 -50.63 -32.99
C LYS A 442 -26.48 -49.49 -32.84
N ARG A 443 -27.33 -49.55 -31.80
CA ARG A 443 -28.34 -48.53 -31.55
C ARG A 443 -27.77 -47.40 -30.71
N LEU A 444 -27.86 -46.18 -31.22
CA LEU A 444 -27.51 -44.97 -30.48
C LEU A 444 -28.48 -44.76 -29.32
N HIS A 445 -27.91 -44.39 -28.18
CA HIS A 445 -28.66 -43.91 -27.03
C HIS A 445 -29.47 -42.66 -27.42
N PRO A 446 -30.73 -42.48 -26.95
CA PRO A 446 -31.60 -41.39 -27.42
C PRO A 446 -30.97 -40.00 -27.34
N LEU A 447 -30.19 -39.71 -26.30
CA LEU A 447 -29.47 -38.44 -26.14
C LEU A 447 -28.30 -38.20 -27.10
N ASP A 448 -27.83 -39.26 -27.75
CA ASP A 448 -26.70 -39.20 -28.67
C ASP A 448 -27.19 -39.22 -30.14
N ARG A 449 -28.52 -39.23 -30.35
CA ARG A 449 -29.16 -39.14 -31.66
C ARG A 449 -29.18 -37.70 -32.16
N LEU A 450 -29.17 -37.53 -33.48
CA LEU A 450 -29.23 -36.22 -34.14
C LEU A 450 -30.49 -35.40 -33.76
N THR A 451 -31.58 -36.10 -33.44
CA THR A 451 -32.88 -35.54 -33.05
C THR A 451 -32.92 -35.02 -31.61
N ALA A 452 -31.97 -35.39 -30.76
CA ALA A 452 -31.90 -34.94 -29.36
C ALA A 452 -31.31 -33.53 -29.26
N ARG A 453 -32.14 -32.53 -29.55
CA ARG A 453 -31.80 -31.11 -29.51
C ARG A 453 -32.56 -30.39 -28.40
N PHE A 454 -31.89 -29.45 -27.75
CA PHE A 454 -32.38 -28.76 -26.55
C PHE A 454 -32.24 -27.24 -26.62
N CYS A 455 -33.19 -26.54 -26.01
CA CYS A 455 -33.15 -25.11 -25.75
C CYS A 455 -33.07 -24.83 -24.24
N CYS A 456 -32.30 -23.82 -23.84
CA CYS A 456 -32.32 -23.34 -22.46
C CYS A 456 -33.55 -22.45 -22.23
N ARG A 457 -34.46 -22.86 -21.33
CA ARG A 457 -35.67 -22.10 -20.95
C ARG A 457 -35.37 -20.70 -20.44
N ARG A 458 -34.18 -20.50 -19.84
CA ARG A 458 -33.82 -19.24 -19.20
C ARG A 458 -33.29 -18.20 -20.18
N CYS A 459 -32.28 -18.56 -20.98
CA CYS A 459 -31.59 -17.59 -21.83
C CYS A 459 -31.91 -17.72 -23.31
N ASN A 460 -32.43 -18.88 -23.75
CA ASN A 460 -32.63 -19.23 -25.15
C ASN A 460 -31.43 -18.92 -26.07
N LYS A 461 -30.21 -18.95 -25.51
CA LYS A 461 -28.95 -18.66 -26.20
C LYS A 461 -28.09 -19.92 -26.21
N VAL A 462 -27.24 -20.03 -27.23
CA VAL A 462 -26.32 -21.16 -27.40
C VAL A 462 -24.87 -20.67 -27.51
N GLU A 463 -23.92 -21.55 -27.19
CA GLU A 463 -22.49 -21.23 -27.32
C GLU A 463 -22.09 -21.05 -28.78
N ARG A 464 -20.94 -20.40 -29.03
CA ARG A 464 -20.43 -20.13 -30.39
C ARG A 464 -20.39 -21.38 -31.29
N ARG A 465 -20.04 -22.55 -30.74
CA ARG A 465 -19.99 -23.83 -31.47
C ARG A 465 -21.34 -24.36 -31.93
N TYR A 466 -22.43 -23.91 -31.30
CA TYR A 466 -23.81 -24.28 -31.62
C TYR A 466 -24.58 -23.16 -32.33
N LYS A 467 -23.92 -22.03 -32.66
CA LYS A 467 -24.58 -20.87 -33.25
C LYS A 467 -25.25 -21.19 -34.59
N THR A 468 -24.66 -22.10 -35.37
CA THR A 468 -25.22 -22.58 -36.64
C THR A 468 -26.46 -23.43 -36.42
N ASP A 469 -26.45 -24.27 -35.39
CA ASP A 469 -27.51 -25.23 -35.09
C ASP A 469 -28.70 -24.55 -34.39
N GLY A 470 -28.46 -23.43 -33.71
CA GLY A 470 -29.47 -22.71 -32.92
C GLY A 470 -29.94 -23.44 -31.66
N CYS A 471 -29.48 -24.68 -31.45
CA CYS A 471 -29.88 -25.58 -30.37
C CYS A 471 -28.67 -26.32 -29.79
N LEU A 472 -28.81 -26.87 -28.59
CA LEU A 472 -27.77 -27.62 -27.88
C LEU A 472 -27.97 -29.13 -28.07
N ASP A 473 -26.90 -29.89 -28.20
CA ASP A 473 -26.92 -31.35 -27.98
C ASP A 473 -26.73 -31.67 -26.48
N SER A 474 -26.73 -32.94 -26.10
CA SER A 474 -26.57 -33.36 -24.69
C SER A 474 -25.26 -32.86 -24.06
N ALA A 475 -24.16 -32.85 -24.81
CA ALA A 475 -22.87 -32.32 -24.37
C ALA A 475 -22.91 -30.78 -24.20
N GLY A 476 -23.62 -30.10 -25.10
CA GLY A 476 -23.86 -28.67 -25.07
C GLY A 476 -24.68 -28.26 -23.86
N VAL A 477 -25.71 -29.04 -23.51
CA VAL A 477 -26.49 -28.85 -22.28
C VAL A 477 -25.61 -28.96 -21.03
N CYS A 478 -24.78 -29.99 -20.94
CA CYS A 478 -23.90 -30.20 -19.78
C CYS A 478 -22.88 -29.07 -19.60
N GLY A 479 -22.31 -28.57 -20.70
CA GLY A 479 -21.37 -27.45 -20.69
C GLY A 479 -22.02 -26.07 -20.58
N HIS A 480 -23.34 -25.96 -20.78
CA HIS A 480 -24.03 -24.69 -20.93
C HIS A 480 -23.96 -23.84 -19.65
N GLN A 481 -23.56 -22.59 -19.83
CA GLN A 481 -23.67 -21.53 -18.85
C GLN A 481 -24.43 -20.35 -19.46
N CYS A 482 -25.56 -19.96 -18.85
CA CYS A 482 -26.37 -18.86 -19.35
C CYS A 482 -25.53 -17.57 -19.45
N PRO A 483 -25.42 -16.96 -20.65
CA PRO A 483 -24.67 -15.72 -20.82
C PRO A 483 -25.42 -14.54 -20.18
N GLY A 484 -24.68 -13.54 -19.72
CA GLY A 484 -25.24 -12.29 -19.18
C GLY A 484 -25.62 -12.33 -17.71
N LEU A 485 -25.34 -13.41 -16.98
CA LEU A 485 -25.47 -13.43 -15.52
C LEU A 485 -24.36 -12.59 -14.87
N SER A 486 -24.74 -11.70 -13.97
CA SER A 486 -23.79 -10.95 -13.15
C SER A 486 -22.99 -11.90 -12.25
N LYS A 487 -21.84 -11.43 -11.72
CA LYS A 487 -21.03 -12.23 -10.78
C LYS A 487 -21.80 -12.66 -9.53
N ALA A 488 -22.77 -11.84 -9.07
CA ALA A 488 -23.61 -12.16 -7.91
C ALA A 488 -24.64 -13.24 -8.26
N GLU A 489 -25.34 -13.07 -9.38
CA GLU A 489 -26.29 -14.07 -9.88
C GLU A 489 -25.61 -15.40 -10.17
N LEU A 490 -24.38 -15.40 -10.73
CA LEU A 490 -23.62 -16.63 -10.96
C LEU A 490 -23.29 -17.39 -9.67
N ARG A 491 -23.13 -16.71 -8.53
CA ARG A 491 -22.89 -17.37 -7.24
C ARG A 491 -24.15 -18.06 -6.73
N GLN A 492 -25.31 -17.44 -6.93
CA GLN A 492 -26.61 -17.96 -6.50
C GLN A 492 -27.24 -18.93 -7.51
N TYR A 493 -26.84 -18.84 -8.78
CA TYR A 493 -27.37 -19.66 -9.85
C TYR A 493 -27.02 -21.13 -9.60
N GLN A 494 -28.04 -21.96 -9.50
CA GLN A 494 -27.93 -23.41 -9.47
C GLN A 494 -28.26 -23.94 -10.87
N TRP A 495 -27.28 -24.58 -11.51
CA TRP A 495 -27.53 -25.24 -12.79
C TRP A 495 -28.48 -26.42 -12.56
N SER A 496 -29.40 -26.66 -13.49
CA SER A 496 -30.31 -27.79 -13.42
C SER A 496 -30.70 -28.25 -14.82
N ALA A 497 -30.70 -29.57 -15.04
CA ALA A 497 -31.12 -30.18 -16.30
C ALA A 497 -32.59 -29.84 -16.67
N ASN A 498 -33.44 -29.53 -15.68
CA ASN A 498 -34.82 -29.12 -15.90
C ASN A 498 -34.94 -27.75 -16.59
N GLN A 499 -33.87 -26.95 -16.63
CA GLN A 499 -33.84 -25.68 -17.34
C GLN A 499 -33.74 -25.86 -18.86
N PHE A 500 -33.64 -27.10 -19.34
CA PHE A 500 -33.58 -27.41 -20.76
C PHE A 500 -34.86 -28.12 -21.19
N VAL A 501 -35.31 -27.81 -22.40
CA VAL A 501 -36.46 -28.45 -23.07
C VAL A 501 -36.02 -28.96 -24.42
N LYS A 502 -36.70 -29.99 -24.90
CA LYS A 502 -36.60 -30.43 -26.28
C LYS A 502 -36.92 -29.25 -27.22
N ASP A 503 -36.07 -29.05 -28.21
CA ASP A 503 -36.35 -28.13 -29.30
C ASP A 503 -37.21 -28.86 -30.35
N ASP A 504 -38.54 -28.72 -30.23
CA ASP A 504 -39.47 -29.43 -31.13
C ASP A 504 -39.31 -29.02 -32.60
N LYS A 505 -38.87 -27.78 -32.87
CA LYS A 505 -38.63 -27.32 -34.24
C LYS A 505 -37.40 -28.00 -34.82
N ALA A 506 -36.28 -27.97 -34.11
CA ALA A 506 -35.06 -28.66 -34.54
C ALA A 506 -35.31 -30.17 -34.66
N PHE A 507 -36.04 -30.76 -33.72
CA PHE A 507 -36.44 -32.16 -33.76
C PHE A 507 -37.24 -32.50 -35.02
N ALA A 508 -38.28 -31.73 -35.35
CA ALA A 508 -39.12 -31.97 -36.53
C ALA A 508 -38.32 -31.88 -37.82
N VAL A 509 -37.48 -30.85 -37.96
CA VAL A 509 -36.63 -30.65 -39.15
C VAL A 509 -35.63 -31.80 -39.31
N VAL A 510 -34.90 -32.16 -38.25
CA VAL A 510 -33.92 -33.25 -38.31
C VAL A 510 -34.60 -34.59 -38.59
N SER A 511 -35.78 -34.83 -38.02
CA SER A 511 -36.55 -36.06 -38.25
C SER A 511 -36.99 -36.18 -39.71
N GLU A 512 -37.48 -35.10 -40.31
CA GLU A 512 -37.89 -35.11 -41.72
C GLU A 512 -36.67 -35.29 -42.65
N VAL A 513 -35.54 -34.64 -42.36
CA VAL A 513 -34.29 -34.84 -43.11
C VAL A 513 -33.85 -36.31 -43.08
N LEU A 514 -33.82 -36.92 -41.89
CA LEU A 514 -33.42 -38.33 -41.76
C LEU A 514 -34.37 -39.26 -42.51
N LYS A 515 -35.67 -38.98 -42.48
CA LYS A 515 -36.69 -39.70 -43.23
C LYS A 515 -36.46 -39.60 -44.75
N GLN A 516 -36.20 -38.41 -45.28
CA GLN A 516 -35.90 -38.21 -46.70
C GLN A 516 -34.60 -38.92 -47.13
N MET A 517 -33.63 -39.02 -46.22
CA MET A 517 -32.40 -39.76 -46.44
C MET A 517 -32.55 -41.29 -46.26
N GLN A 518 -33.72 -41.77 -45.84
CA GLN A 518 -33.98 -43.17 -45.48
C GLN A 518 -33.03 -43.72 -44.41
N VAL A 519 -32.64 -42.86 -43.46
CA VAL A 519 -31.75 -43.21 -42.35
C VAL A 519 -32.52 -43.17 -41.05
N LYS A 520 -32.34 -44.18 -40.18
CA LYS A 520 -32.94 -44.19 -38.84
C LYS A 520 -32.13 -43.33 -37.88
N ASP A 521 -32.81 -42.60 -37.00
CA ASP A 521 -32.19 -41.72 -36.01
C ASP A 521 -31.36 -42.49 -34.95
N ASP A 522 -31.67 -43.77 -34.75
CA ASP A 522 -31.00 -44.65 -33.82
C ASP A 522 -29.81 -45.43 -34.42
N ASP A 523 -29.49 -45.25 -35.71
CA ASP A 523 -28.34 -45.88 -36.34
C ASP A 523 -27.05 -45.08 -36.07
N ALA A 524 -25.98 -45.74 -35.62
CA ALA A 524 -24.67 -45.13 -35.39
C ALA A 524 -24.06 -44.50 -36.66
N THR A 525 -24.44 -44.98 -37.85
CA THR A 525 -23.98 -44.43 -39.13
C THR A 525 -24.70 -43.14 -39.52
N SER A 526 -25.82 -42.80 -38.87
CA SER A 526 -26.66 -41.65 -39.23
C SER A 526 -25.89 -40.34 -39.26
N LEU A 527 -25.06 -40.06 -38.25
CA LEU A 527 -24.22 -38.87 -38.20
C LEU A 527 -23.25 -38.77 -39.39
N THR A 528 -22.65 -39.90 -39.79
CA THR A 528 -21.70 -39.96 -40.90
C THR A 528 -22.41 -39.74 -42.23
N ILE A 529 -23.58 -40.35 -42.42
CA ILE A 529 -24.38 -40.21 -43.65
C ILE A 529 -24.90 -38.76 -43.76
N SER A 530 -25.48 -38.20 -42.69
CA SER A 530 -25.95 -36.81 -42.65
C SER A 530 -24.84 -35.79 -42.94
N LYS A 531 -23.62 -36.00 -42.41
CA LYS A 531 -22.47 -35.13 -42.72
C LYS A 531 -22.05 -35.19 -44.18
N LYS A 532 -22.12 -36.37 -44.82
CA LYS A 532 -21.81 -36.53 -46.25
C LYS A 532 -22.84 -35.81 -47.15
N SER A 533 -24.10 -35.76 -46.72
CA SER A 533 -25.20 -35.16 -47.50
C SER A 533 -25.38 -33.65 -47.31
N GLY A 534 -24.69 -33.02 -46.35
CA GLY A 534 -25.06 -31.70 -45.79
C GLY A 534 -25.15 -30.51 -46.76
N ARG A 535 -24.65 -30.58 -48.00
CA ARG A 535 -24.83 -29.52 -49.02
C ARG A 535 -26.02 -29.76 -49.97
N ASN A 536 -26.66 -30.92 -49.89
CA ASN A 536 -27.67 -31.35 -50.87
C ASN A 536 -29.11 -31.16 -50.37
N ILE A 537 -29.31 -30.55 -49.21
CA ILE A 537 -30.63 -30.36 -48.60
C ILE A 537 -30.97 -28.88 -48.62
N ARG A 538 -31.99 -28.51 -49.40
CA ARG A 538 -32.53 -27.15 -49.47
C ARG A 538 -33.85 -27.09 -48.70
N CYS A 539 -33.94 -26.19 -47.73
CA CYS A 539 -35.23 -25.83 -47.14
C CYS A 539 -36.05 -25.10 -48.21
N LEU A 540 -37.32 -25.47 -48.38
CA LEU A 540 -38.22 -24.79 -49.32
C LEU A 540 -39.01 -23.66 -48.66
N SER A 541 -38.92 -23.51 -47.33
CA SER A 541 -39.66 -22.52 -46.55
C SER A 541 -38.86 -21.26 -46.19
N CYS A 542 -37.53 -21.31 -46.35
CA CYS A 542 -36.61 -20.17 -46.18
C CYS A 542 -35.55 -20.23 -47.29
#